data_AF-A0A7C0YAI0-F1
#
_entry.id   AF-A0A7C0YAI0-F1
#
_cell.length_a   1.000
_cell.length_b   1.000
_cell.length_c   1.000
_cell.angle_alpha   90.00
_cell.angle_beta   90.00
_cell.angle_gamma   90.00
#
_symmetry.space_group_name_H-M   'P 1'
#
loop_
_entity.id
_entity.type
_entity.pdbx_description
1 polymer ?
#
loop_
_entity_poly.entity_id
_entity_poly.type
_entity_poly.pdbx_seq_one_letter_code
_entity_poly.pdbx_strand_id
1 'polypeptide(L)'
;MKKKFFYTICAIGAGAAFLYYLSRILKEEEQKIPIIEEKPAEVKPEVKKDYKWEKLEKEIPAFKYREYVEKWAKYYGLPQELVYAIIMQESSGKWDVWRRDGELISYGLMQITLPAARDMSFKGDVKELFNPDTNIKYGCAYLAWLKERPHINTWTKVIAGYNAGPDLKPWPQRYIEGVTRWWRKIRNKLEEVRYG
;
A
#
# COMPACT_ATOMS: atom_id res chain seq x y z
N MET A 1 -6.32 -11.21 -23.47
CA MET A 1 -5.89 -12.62 -23.30
C MET A 1 -5.78 -12.95 -21.81
N LYS A 2 -6.80 -13.58 -21.22
CA LYS A 2 -6.79 -14.02 -19.81
C LYS A 2 -6.18 -15.42 -19.74
N LYS A 3 -5.08 -15.59 -19.02
CA LYS A 3 -4.46 -16.91 -18.76
C LYS A 3 -5.40 -17.73 -17.86
N LYS A 4 -5.93 -18.84 -18.37
CA LYS A 4 -6.68 -19.84 -17.60
C LYS A 4 -5.69 -20.63 -16.74
N PHE A 5 -5.80 -20.54 -15.41
CA PHE A 5 -5.19 -21.51 -14.51
C PHE A 5 -5.99 -22.81 -14.62
N PHE A 6 -5.39 -23.85 -15.19
CA PHE A 6 -5.93 -25.21 -15.18
C PHE A 6 -5.61 -25.83 -13.81
N TYR A 7 -6.64 -26.02 -12.97
CA TYR A 7 -6.59 -27.04 -11.92
C TYR A 7 -7.11 -28.34 -12.54
N THR A 8 -6.21 -29.24 -12.89
CA THR A 8 -6.55 -30.63 -13.21
C THR A 8 -6.81 -31.36 -11.90
N ILE A 9 -8.07 -31.43 -11.48
CA ILE A 9 -8.51 -32.40 -10.47
C ILE A 9 -9.06 -33.58 -11.25
N CYS A 10 -8.37 -34.72 -11.18
CA CYS A 10 -8.94 -36.02 -11.55
C CYS A 10 -10.14 -36.31 -10.64
N ALA A 11 -11.34 -35.95 -11.07
CA ALA A 11 -12.57 -36.34 -10.42
C ALA A 11 -13.00 -37.71 -10.95
N ILE A 12 -12.37 -38.78 -10.44
CA ILE A 12 -12.96 -40.11 -10.52
C ILE A 12 -13.54 -40.40 -9.13
N GLY A 13 -14.87 -40.32 -9.01
CA GLY A 13 -15.61 -40.98 -7.93
C GLY A 13 -15.93 -40.16 -6.67
N ALA A 14 -16.04 -38.83 -6.73
CA ALA A 14 -16.55 -38.06 -5.60
C ALA A 14 -18.08 -37.92 -5.70
N GLY A 15 -18.82 -38.71 -4.90
CA GLY A 15 -20.28 -38.68 -4.87
C GLY A 15 -20.84 -37.30 -4.50
N ALA A 16 -22.10 -37.04 -4.86
CA ALA A 16 -22.76 -35.74 -4.72
C ALA A 16 -22.63 -35.10 -3.32
N ALA A 17 -22.53 -35.91 -2.26
CA ALA A 17 -22.30 -35.44 -0.89
C ALA A 17 -20.93 -34.78 -0.69
N PHE A 18 -19.88 -35.26 -1.35
CA PHE A 18 -18.54 -34.67 -1.28
C PHE A 18 -18.46 -33.35 -2.04
N LEU A 19 -19.12 -33.27 -3.21
CA LEU A 19 -19.26 -32.00 -3.95
C LEU A 19 -20.09 -30.97 -3.17
N TYR A 20 -21.14 -31.41 -2.48
CA TYR A 20 -21.92 -30.55 -1.59
C TYR A 20 -21.08 -30.05 -0.40
N TYR A 21 -20.31 -30.93 0.24
CA TYR A 21 -19.42 -30.59 1.35
C TYR A 21 -18.31 -29.61 0.91
N LEU A 22 -17.67 -29.85 -0.23
CA LEU A 22 -16.71 -28.91 -0.84
C LEU A 22 -17.36 -27.56 -1.19
N SER A 23 -18.58 -27.57 -1.74
CA SER A 23 -19.31 -26.33 -2.02
C SER A 23 -19.63 -25.53 -0.75
N ARG A 24 -19.83 -26.22 0.39
CA ARG A 24 -20.04 -25.59 1.70
C ARG A 24 -18.75 -25.00 2.27
N ILE A 25 -17.63 -25.72 2.18
CA ILE A 25 -16.32 -25.21 2.62
C ILE A 25 -15.92 -23.97 1.80
N LEU A 26 -16.11 -24.01 0.48
CA LEU A 26 -15.85 -22.87 -0.40
C LEU A 26 -16.75 -21.67 -0.07
N LYS A 27 -18.02 -21.90 0.30
CA LYS A 27 -18.95 -20.83 0.74
C LYS A 27 -18.64 -20.27 2.12
N GLU A 28 -18.10 -21.07 3.05
CA GLU A 28 -17.77 -20.63 4.41
C GLU A 28 -16.49 -19.77 4.45
N GLU A 29 -15.52 -19.98 3.53
CA GLU A 29 -14.33 -19.11 3.42
C GLU A 29 -14.62 -17.75 2.78
N GLU A 30 -15.60 -17.65 1.87
CA GLU A 30 -15.98 -16.38 1.22
C GLU A 30 -16.66 -15.38 2.18
N GLN A 31 -17.17 -15.82 3.34
CA GLN A 31 -18.13 -15.05 4.13
C GLN A 31 -17.60 -14.42 5.43
N LYS A 32 -16.28 -14.30 5.63
CA LYS A 32 -15.69 -13.73 6.86
C LYS A 32 -14.70 -12.59 6.70
N ILE A 33 -14.73 -11.87 5.58
CA ILE A 33 -13.99 -10.60 5.46
C ILE A 33 -14.93 -9.59 4.82
N PRO A 34 -15.16 -8.41 5.42
CA PRO A 34 -15.90 -7.35 4.75
C PRO A 34 -15.11 -6.95 3.51
N ILE A 35 -15.58 -7.40 2.34
CA ILE A 35 -15.13 -6.91 1.05
C ILE A 35 -15.56 -5.45 1.02
N ILE A 36 -14.60 -4.54 1.10
CA ILE A 36 -14.84 -3.14 0.74
C ILE A 36 -15.05 -3.17 -0.77
N GLU A 37 -16.32 -3.23 -1.20
CA GLU A 37 -16.66 -3.09 -2.62
C GLU A 37 -16.11 -1.75 -3.11
N GLU A 38 -15.15 -1.79 -4.04
CA GLU A 38 -14.70 -0.59 -4.74
C GLU A 38 -15.84 -0.13 -5.64
N LYS A 39 -16.72 0.72 -5.11
CA LYS A 39 -17.71 1.47 -5.88
C LYS A 39 -16.98 2.12 -7.07
N PRO A 40 -17.51 2.04 -8.31
CA PRO A 40 -16.86 2.63 -9.47
C PRO A 40 -16.46 4.07 -9.16
N ALA A 41 -15.20 4.40 -9.43
CA ALA A 41 -14.59 5.66 -9.05
C ALA A 41 -15.35 6.83 -9.68
N GLU A 42 -16.30 7.37 -8.92
CA GLU A 42 -16.94 8.65 -9.20
C GLU A 42 -15.82 9.69 -9.37
N VAL A 43 -15.86 10.47 -10.45
CA VAL A 43 -14.84 11.50 -10.72
C VAL A 43 -14.93 12.52 -9.59
N LYS A 44 -14.05 12.35 -8.59
CA LYS A 44 -14.03 13.22 -7.41
C LYS A 44 -13.62 14.62 -7.86
N PRO A 45 -14.31 15.68 -7.39
CA PRO A 45 -13.92 17.05 -7.72
C PRO A 45 -12.45 17.27 -7.33
N GLU A 46 -11.74 18.02 -8.17
CA GLU A 46 -10.36 18.42 -7.87
C GLU A 46 -10.32 19.22 -6.56
N VAL A 47 -9.23 19.05 -5.83
CA VAL A 47 -9.00 19.76 -4.56
C VAL A 47 -9.03 21.28 -4.81
N LYS A 48 -9.76 22.02 -3.97
CA LYS A 48 -9.79 23.49 -4.02
C LYS A 48 -8.37 24.05 -3.97
N LYS A 49 -8.00 24.82 -4.99
CA LYS A 49 -6.64 25.38 -5.17
C LYS A 49 -6.20 26.28 -4.01
N ASP A 50 -7.16 26.92 -3.33
CA ASP A 50 -6.94 27.91 -2.27
C ASP A 50 -7.11 27.34 -0.85
N TYR A 51 -7.03 26.01 -0.71
CA TYR A 51 -7.11 25.38 0.62
C TYR A 51 -5.91 25.78 1.49
N LYS A 52 -6.15 26.06 2.78
CA LYS A 52 -5.11 26.40 3.77
C LYS A 52 -4.30 25.16 4.18
N TRP A 53 -3.37 24.74 3.31
CA TRP A 53 -2.53 23.56 3.49
C TRP A 53 -1.65 23.62 4.72
N GLU A 54 -1.27 24.81 5.19
CA GLU A 54 -0.34 24.99 6.31
C GLU A 54 -0.88 24.35 7.60
N LYS A 55 -2.20 24.37 7.79
CA LYS A 55 -2.83 23.72 8.94
C LYS A 55 -2.73 22.20 8.84
N LEU A 56 -2.99 21.64 7.65
CA LEU A 56 -2.90 20.21 7.42
C LEU A 56 -1.46 19.71 7.48
N GLU A 57 -0.50 20.46 6.96
CA GLU A 57 0.93 20.11 7.04
C GLU A 57 1.45 20.10 8.48
N LYS A 58 0.89 20.94 9.36
CA LYS A 58 1.21 20.89 10.80
C LYS A 58 0.65 19.63 11.47
N GLU A 59 -0.53 19.19 11.08
CA GLU A 59 -1.18 18.01 11.66
C GLU A 59 -0.66 16.69 11.05
N ILE A 60 -0.38 16.70 9.75
CA ILE A 60 0.04 15.58 8.91
C ILE A 60 1.21 16.08 8.03
N PRO A 61 2.45 16.01 8.54
CA PRO A 61 3.64 16.51 7.84
C PRO A 61 3.87 15.91 6.44
N ALA A 62 3.30 14.74 6.15
CA ALA A 62 3.39 14.13 4.82
C ALA A 62 2.79 15.00 3.70
N PHE A 63 1.84 15.90 4.00
CA PHE A 63 1.26 16.81 3.00
C PHE A 63 2.24 17.85 2.44
N LYS A 64 3.39 18.09 3.10
CA LYS A 64 4.48 18.92 2.54
C LYS A 64 4.99 18.38 1.21
N TYR A 65 4.81 17.09 0.95
CA TYR A 65 5.30 16.39 -0.24
C TYR A 65 4.17 16.07 -1.22
N ARG A 66 3.06 16.81 -1.18
CA ARG A 66 1.85 16.50 -1.96
C ARG A 66 2.09 16.30 -3.45
N GLU A 67 2.93 17.14 -4.04
CA GLU A 67 3.24 17.09 -5.47
C GLU A 67 3.88 15.75 -5.84
N TYR A 68 4.83 15.27 -5.03
CA TYR A 68 5.50 13.99 -5.25
C TYR A 68 4.59 12.80 -4.96
N VAL A 69 3.78 12.88 -3.89
CA VAL A 69 2.81 11.83 -3.56
C VAL A 69 1.76 11.69 -4.66
N GLU A 70 1.16 12.78 -5.12
CA GLU A 70 0.15 12.77 -6.19
C GLU A 70 0.74 12.25 -7.50
N LYS A 71 1.92 12.74 -7.89
CA LYS A 71 2.65 12.31 -9.09
C LYS A 71 2.88 10.79 -9.09
N TRP A 72 3.50 10.25 -8.04
CA TRP A 72 3.88 8.84 -8.02
C TRP A 72 2.73 7.90 -7.69
N ALA A 73 1.79 8.30 -6.81
CA ALA A 73 0.59 7.51 -6.55
C ALA A 73 -0.23 7.33 -7.83
N LYS A 74 -0.40 8.41 -8.61
CA LYS A 74 -1.08 8.35 -9.92
C LYS A 74 -0.32 7.46 -10.90
N TYR A 75 1.00 7.66 -11.03
CA TYR A 75 1.85 6.89 -11.95
C TYR A 75 1.75 5.37 -11.70
N TYR A 76 1.74 4.95 -10.42
CA TYR A 76 1.73 3.55 -10.03
C TYR A 76 0.32 2.98 -9.73
N GLY A 77 -0.75 3.76 -9.90
CA GLY A 77 -2.12 3.30 -9.63
C GLY A 77 -2.36 2.94 -8.15
N LEU A 78 -1.84 3.76 -7.24
CA LEU A 78 -1.96 3.62 -5.79
C LEU A 78 -2.93 4.68 -5.22
N PRO A 79 -3.68 4.36 -4.15
CA PRO A 79 -4.40 5.37 -3.38
C PRO A 79 -3.41 6.36 -2.77
N GLN A 80 -3.50 7.65 -3.11
CA GLN A 80 -2.62 8.69 -2.54
C GLN A 80 -2.69 8.73 -1.01
N GLU A 81 -3.88 8.48 -0.44
CA GLU A 81 -4.11 8.46 1.00
C GLU A 81 -3.31 7.33 1.68
N LEU A 82 -3.08 6.21 0.98
CA LEU A 82 -2.23 5.12 1.45
C LEU A 82 -0.75 5.55 1.46
N VAL A 83 -0.28 6.22 0.41
CA VAL A 83 1.12 6.69 0.33
C VAL A 83 1.43 7.66 1.47
N TYR A 84 0.54 8.64 1.72
CA TYR A 84 0.66 9.52 2.88
C TYR A 84 0.66 8.74 4.21
N ALA A 85 -0.19 7.71 4.33
CA ALA A 85 -0.26 6.91 5.55
C ALA A 85 1.02 6.11 5.81
N ILE A 86 1.64 5.56 4.76
CA ILE A 86 2.95 4.90 4.85
C ILE A 86 4.02 5.91 5.29
N ILE A 87 4.10 7.09 4.66
CA ILE A 87 5.06 8.14 5.08
C ILE A 87 4.89 8.49 6.56
N MET A 88 3.65 8.62 7.03
CA MET A 88 3.36 8.93 8.43
C MET A 88 3.74 7.80 9.38
N GLN A 89 3.53 6.54 8.99
CA GLN A 89 3.91 5.39 9.80
C GLN A 89 5.42 5.20 9.87
N GLU A 90 6.13 5.46 8.77
CA GLU A 90 7.56 5.15 8.62
C GLU A 90 8.46 6.21 9.26
N SER A 91 8.20 7.49 8.95
CA SER A 91 9.08 8.60 9.33
C SER A 91 8.39 9.75 10.05
N SER A 92 7.06 9.68 10.21
CA SER A 92 6.25 10.84 10.64
C SER A 92 6.46 12.07 9.75
N GLY A 93 6.79 11.87 8.47
CA GLY A 93 7.07 12.92 7.49
C GLY A 93 8.47 13.56 7.57
N LYS A 94 9.40 12.95 8.32
CA LYS A 94 10.81 13.36 8.33
C LYS A 94 11.55 12.74 7.15
N TRP A 95 12.23 13.55 6.34
CA TRP A 95 12.90 13.10 5.12
C TRP A 95 14.35 12.66 5.36
N ASP A 96 14.94 13.10 6.46
CA ASP A 96 16.36 12.99 6.82
C ASP A 96 16.63 11.87 7.85
N VAL A 97 15.72 10.91 7.98
CA VAL A 97 15.82 9.82 8.95
C VAL A 97 16.19 8.50 8.29
N TRP A 98 16.90 7.67 9.04
CA TRP A 98 17.18 6.29 8.68
C TRP A 98 17.00 5.40 9.92
N ARG A 99 16.77 4.11 9.70
CA ARG A 99 16.70 3.11 10.75
C ARG A 99 17.50 1.89 10.33
N ARG A 100 18.07 1.20 11.31
CA ARG A 100 18.74 -0.09 11.12
C ARG A 100 17.95 -1.17 11.84
N ASP A 101 17.64 -2.24 11.11
CA ASP A 101 17.00 -3.44 11.64
C ASP A 101 17.81 -4.66 11.18
N GLY A 102 18.54 -5.25 12.12
CA GLY A 102 19.60 -6.22 11.82
C GLY A 102 20.64 -5.64 10.85
N GLU A 103 20.83 -6.31 9.72
CA GLU A 103 21.76 -5.90 8.65
C GLU A 103 21.12 -4.92 7.65
N LEU A 104 19.79 -4.77 7.67
CA LEU A 104 19.07 -3.90 6.74
C LEU A 104 19.01 -2.47 7.28
N ILE A 105 19.14 -1.50 6.36
CA ILE A 105 18.98 -0.08 6.65
C ILE A 105 17.92 0.49 5.71
N SER A 106 16.98 1.23 6.29
CA SER A 106 15.91 1.94 5.62
C SER A 106 16.12 3.46 5.66
N TYR A 107 15.68 4.17 4.62
CA TYR A 107 16.01 5.58 4.42
C TYR A 107 14.79 6.44 4.09
N GLY A 108 14.81 7.68 4.58
CA GLY A 108 13.92 8.76 4.18
C GLY A 108 12.45 8.58 4.57
N LEU A 109 11.58 9.23 3.78
CA LEU A 109 10.15 9.39 4.09
C LEU A 109 9.39 8.07 4.22
N MET A 110 9.60 7.16 3.28
CA MET A 110 8.92 5.88 3.21
C MET A 110 9.79 4.73 3.74
N GLN A 111 10.94 5.03 4.36
CA GLN A 111 11.86 4.03 4.90
C GLN A 111 12.16 2.88 3.92
N ILE A 112 12.36 3.21 2.64
CA ILE A 112 12.74 2.22 1.64
C ILE A 112 14.17 1.73 1.91
N THR A 113 14.41 0.44 1.80
CA THR A 113 15.77 -0.13 1.92
C THR A 113 16.52 0.00 0.61
N LEU A 114 17.86 0.01 0.66
CA LEU A 114 18.65 0.03 -0.56
C LEU A 114 18.34 -1.18 -1.46
N PRO A 115 18.31 -2.44 -0.97
CA PRO A 115 17.94 -3.59 -1.80
C PRO A 115 16.56 -3.44 -2.47
N ALA A 116 15.52 -3.05 -1.72
CA ALA A 116 14.19 -2.87 -2.29
C ALA A 116 14.17 -1.77 -3.37
N ALA A 117 14.90 -0.66 -3.16
CA ALA A 117 15.05 0.36 -4.20
C ALA A 117 15.78 -0.18 -5.44
N ARG A 118 16.82 -1.00 -5.27
CA ARG A 118 17.56 -1.64 -6.38
C ARG A 118 16.69 -2.63 -7.15
N ASP A 119 15.85 -3.40 -6.47
CA ASP A 119 14.86 -4.27 -7.11
C ASP A 119 13.91 -3.47 -8.00
N MET A 120 13.61 -2.23 -7.60
CA MET A 120 12.85 -1.26 -8.38
C MET A 120 13.72 -0.46 -9.38
N SER A 121 14.89 -0.97 -9.75
CA SER A 121 15.84 -0.40 -10.71
C SER A 121 16.47 0.94 -10.32
N PHE A 122 16.53 1.28 -9.03
CA PHE A 122 17.29 2.43 -8.56
C PHE A 122 18.79 2.26 -8.89
N LYS A 123 19.42 3.29 -9.47
CA LYS A 123 20.84 3.28 -9.87
C LYS A 123 21.71 4.30 -9.11
N GLY A 124 21.11 5.22 -8.36
CA GLY A 124 21.82 6.29 -7.64
C GLY A 124 22.48 5.85 -6.33
N ASP A 125 23.02 6.81 -5.59
CA ASP A 125 23.65 6.60 -4.28
C ASP A 125 22.64 6.57 -3.14
N VAL A 126 22.98 5.92 -2.02
CA VAL A 126 22.15 5.88 -0.81
C VAL A 126 21.70 7.27 -0.34
N LYS A 127 22.55 8.29 -0.52
CA LYS A 127 22.22 9.68 -0.15
C LYS A 127 21.01 10.22 -0.91
N GLU A 128 20.78 9.77 -2.14
CA GLU A 128 19.63 10.18 -2.92
C GLU A 128 18.32 9.60 -2.37
N LEU A 129 18.37 8.53 -1.57
CA LEU A 129 17.18 8.01 -0.88
C LEU A 129 16.67 8.95 0.23
N PHE A 130 17.41 9.99 0.60
CA PHE A 130 16.90 11.07 1.46
C PHE A 130 16.19 12.18 0.67
N ASN A 131 16.34 12.24 -0.66
CA ASN A 131 15.59 13.18 -1.48
C ASN A 131 14.09 12.78 -1.49
N PRO A 132 13.15 13.68 -1.14
CA PRO A 132 11.73 13.35 -1.09
C PRO A 132 11.13 12.79 -2.38
N ASP A 133 11.43 13.37 -3.55
CA ASP A 133 10.90 12.89 -4.85
C ASP A 133 11.41 11.47 -5.15
N THR A 134 12.72 11.26 -5.01
CA THR A 134 13.37 9.95 -5.20
C THR A 134 12.82 8.91 -4.23
N ASN A 135 12.72 9.24 -2.94
CA ASN A 135 12.27 8.32 -1.91
C ASN A 135 10.82 7.88 -2.16
N ILE A 136 9.93 8.83 -2.43
CA ILE A 136 8.51 8.56 -2.71
C ILE A 136 8.37 7.76 -4.00
N LYS A 137 9.16 8.07 -5.05
CA LYS A 137 9.17 7.30 -6.30
C LYS A 137 9.40 5.81 -6.05
N TYR A 138 10.48 5.47 -5.34
CA TYR A 138 10.87 4.08 -5.16
C TYR A 138 10.04 3.36 -4.07
N GLY A 139 9.55 4.08 -3.07
CA GLY A 139 8.55 3.54 -2.13
C GLY A 139 7.24 3.18 -2.84
N CYS A 140 6.73 4.04 -3.72
CA CYS A 140 5.56 3.75 -4.55
C CYS A 140 5.81 2.62 -5.56
N ALA A 141 7.00 2.58 -6.19
CA ALA A 141 7.38 1.49 -7.08
C ALA A 141 7.32 0.13 -6.36
N TYR A 142 7.85 0.08 -5.13
CA TYR A 142 7.84 -1.14 -4.33
C TYR A 142 6.42 -1.56 -3.90
N LEU A 143 5.57 -0.61 -3.49
CA LEU A 143 4.14 -0.88 -3.22
C LEU A 143 3.42 -1.48 -4.44
N ALA A 144 3.68 -0.95 -5.64
CA ALA A 144 3.10 -1.45 -6.88
C ALA A 144 3.59 -2.87 -7.20
N TRP A 145 4.89 -3.11 -7.06
CA TRP A 145 5.49 -4.43 -7.27
C TRP A 145 4.92 -5.49 -6.30
N LEU A 146 4.66 -5.11 -5.04
CA LEU A 146 3.97 -5.97 -4.07
C LEU A 146 2.55 -6.30 -4.50
N LYS A 147 1.78 -5.30 -4.97
CA LYS A 147 0.40 -5.45 -5.46
C LYS A 147 0.29 -6.43 -6.65
N GLU A 148 1.36 -6.61 -7.40
CA GLU A 148 1.42 -7.55 -8.53
C GLU A 148 1.68 -9.01 -8.11
N ARG A 149 2.03 -9.29 -6.85
CA ARG A 149 2.28 -10.66 -6.40
C ARG A 149 0.95 -11.44 -6.34
N PRO A 150 0.86 -12.67 -6.89
CA PRO A 150 -0.41 -13.42 -6.94
C PRO A 150 -1.10 -13.62 -5.59
N HIS A 151 -0.34 -13.80 -4.50
CA HIS A 151 -0.88 -14.01 -3.15
C HIS A 151 -1.17 -12.72 -2.38
N ILE A 152 -0.72 -11.56 -2.89
CA ILE A 152 -0.96 -10.22 -2.33
C ILE A 152 -2.14 -9.58 -3.08
N ASN A 153 -3.33 -10.02 -2.73
CA ASN A 153 -4.57 -9.67 -3.42
C ASN A 153 -5.44 -8.63 -2.68
N THR A 154 -4.93 -8.02 -1.61
CA THR A 154 -5.63 -6.98 -0.85
C THR A 154 -4.68 -5.87 -0.43
N TRP A 155 -5.19 -4.67 -0.20
CA TRP A 155 -4.40 -3.56 0.34
C TRP A 155 -3.79 -3.87 1.71
N THR A 156 -4.49 -4.64 2.56
CA THR A 156 -3.94 -5.13 3.83
C THR A 156 -2.68 -5.96 3.63
N LYS A 157 -2.66 -6.84 2.63
CA LYS A 157 -1.46 -7.64 2.31
C LYS A 157 -0.38 -6.80 1.65
N VAL A 158 -0.71 -5.77 0.87
CA VAL A 158 0.28 -4.82 0.34
C VAL A 158 0.98 -4.09 1.48
N ILE A 159 0.20 -3.58 2.45
CA ILE A 159 0.72 -2.93 3.65
C ILE A 159 1.60 -3.90 4.46
N ALA A 160 1.12 -5.14 4.65
CA ALA A 160 1.89 -6.17 5.33
C ALA A 160 3.22 -6.46 4.62
N GLY A 161 3.19 -6.61 3.30
CA GLY A 161 4.37 -6.91 2.50
C GLY A 161 5.35 -5.76 2.40
N TYR A 162 4.89 -4.51 2.58
CA TYR A 162 5.78 -3.36 2.65
C TYR A 162 6.71 -3.44 3.87
N ASN A 163 6.18 -3.90 5.01
CA ASN A 163 6.95 -4.04 6.24
C ASN A 163 7.67 -5.40 6.38
N ALA A 164 7.00 -6.50 6.04
CA ALA A 164 7.50 -7.86 6.25
C ALA A 164 8.11 -8.51 4.99
N GLY A 165 8.16 -7.80 3.87
CA GLY A 165 8.57 -8.35 2.59
C GLY A 165 7.49 -9.19 1.90
N PRO A 166 7.76 -9.67 0.67
CA PRO A 166 6.76 -10.33 -0.19
C PRO A 166 6.18 -11.62 0.39
N ASP A 167 6.89 -12.29 1.30
CA ASP A 167 6.43 -13.53 1.94
C ASP A 167 5.41 -13.29 3.07
N LEU A 168 5.18 -12.01 3.44
CA LEU A 168 4.26 -11.59 4.50
C LEU A 168 4.61 -12.15 5.89
N LYS A 169 5.89 -12.50 6.11
CA LYS A 169 6.36 -13.21 7.30
C LYS A 169 7.51 -12.47 8.00
N PRO A 170 7.44 -12.29 9.33
CA PRO A 170 6.27 -12.54 10.18
C PRO A 170 5.11 -11.59 9.84
N TRP A 171 3.86 -11.99 10.11
CA TRP A 171 2.70 -11.13 9.85
C TRP A 171 2.73 -9.86 10.72
N PRO A 172 2.81 -8.64 10.14
CA PRO A 172 3.12 -7.44 10.90
C PRO A 172 1.84 -6.73 11.39
N GLN A 173 1.07 -7.39 12.26
CA GLN A 173 -0.26 -6.92 12.71
C GLN A 173 -0.25 -5.47 13.21
N ARG A 174 0.69 -5.12 14.09
CA ARG A 174 0.80 -3.75 14.66
C ARG A 174 1.09 -2.69 13.61
N TYR A 175 1.90 -3.03 12.60
CA TYR A 175 2.22 -2.13 11.51
C TYR A 175 0.98 -1.86 10.66
N ILE A 176 0.25 -2.92 10.30
CA ILE A 176 -0.99 -2.83 9.51
C ILE A 176 -2.02 -1.93 10.21
N GLU A 177 -2.20 -2.10 11.51
CA GLU A 177 -3.10 -1.26 12.32
C GLU A 177 -2.67 0.21 12.33
N GLY A 178 -1.36 0.47 12.43
CA GLY A 178 -0.78 1.82 12.38
C GLY A 178 -1.06 2.52 11.04
N VAL A 179 -0.74 1.86 9.93
CA VAL A 179 -1.00 2.40 8.59
C VAL A 179 -2.49 2.59 8.35
N THR A 180 -3.33 1.62 8.73
CA THR A 180 -4.79 1.70 8.54
C THR A 180 -5.39 2.88 9.31
N ARG A 181 -4.90 3.17 10.52
CA ARG A 181 -5.33 4.32 11.32
C ARG A 181 -5.00 5.64 10.61
N TRP A 182 -3.77 5.76 10.11
CA TRP A 182 -3.35 6.93 9.32
C TRP A 182 -4.16 7.07 8.04
N TRP A 183 -4.35 5.98 7.30
CA TRP A 183 -5.07 5.96 6.04
C TRP A 183 -6.50 6.47 6.20
N ARG A 184 -7.23 5.98 7.22
CA ARG A 184 -8.57 6.47 7.54
C ARG A 184 -8.57 7.95 7.88
N LYS A 185 -7.63 8.40 8.72
CA LYS A 185 -7.52 9.81 9.12
C LYS A 185 -7.28 10.72 7.91
N ILE A 186 -6.32 10.35 7.05
CA ILE A 186 -5.94 11.10 5.86
C ILE A 186 -7.08 11.14 4.84
N ARG A 187 -7.78 10.02 4.63
CA ARG A 187 -8.94 9.97 3.74
C ARG A 187 -10.01 10.97 4.15
N ASN A 188 -10.38 10.99 5.42
CA ASN A 188 -11.35 11.95 5.94
C ASN A 188 -10.88 13.40 5.75
N LYS A 189 -9.58 13.69 5.97
CA LYS A 189 -9.02 15.03 5.75
C LYS A 189 -9.04 15.45 4.29
N LEU A 190 -8.74 14.56 3.36
CA LEU A 190 -8.83 14.87 1.93
C LEU A 190 -10.28 15.02 1.46
N GLU A 191 -11.24 14.35 2.09
CA GLU A 191 -12.66 14.57 1.84
C GLU A 191 -13.12 15.94 2.38
N GLU A 192 -12.72 16.33 3.59
CA GLU A 192 -12.94 17.68 4.13
C GLU A 192 -12.39 18.76 3.18
N VAL A 193 -11.21 18.54 2.59
CA VAL A 193 -10.58 19.45 1.63
C VAL A 193 -11.33 19.54 0.29
N ARG A 194 -11.85 18.41 -0.19
CA ARG A 194 -12.56 18.33 -1.48
C ARG A 194 -13.95 18.94 -1.42
N TYR A 195 -14.66 18.73 -0.32
CA TYR A 195 -16.09 19.05 -0.21
C TYR A 195 -16.40 20.21 0.75
N GLY A 196 -15.48 20.56 1.66
CA GLY A 196 -15.57 21.73 2.54
C GLY A 196 -15.09 22.99 1.85
#